data_AF-N6XW71-F1
#
_entry.id   AF-N6XW71-F1
#
_cell.length_a   1.000
_cell.length_b   1.000
_cell.length_c   1.000
_cell.angle_alpha   90.00
_cell.angle_beta   90.00
_cell.angle_gamma   90.00
#
_symmetry.space_group_name_H-M   'P 1'
#
loop_
_entity.id
_entity.type
_entity.pdbx_description
1 polymer ?
#
loop_
_entity_poly.entity_id
_entity_poly.type
_entity_poly.pdbx_seq_one_letter_code
_entity_poly.pdbx_strand_id
1 'polypeptide(L)'
;LALAGHYRFEPRPVAVARGNEKGRVERAIRYVREAFFAGCAFADLDDLNAQAQAWCEGAAGARRCPEDASMTVAEAFAAERER
;
A
#
# COMPACT_ATOMS: atom_id res chain seq x y z
N LEU A 1 7.92 2.56 22.72
CA LEU A 1 8.79 1.67 21.89
C LEU A 1 8.41 0.19 21.96
N ALA A 2 7.46 -0.24 22.81
CA ALA A 2 7.07 -1.65 22.93
C ALA A 2 6.60 -2.28 21.58
N LEU A 3 5.80 -1.56 20.79
CA LEU A 3 5.34 -2.02 19.48
C LEU A 3 6.50 -2.26 18.49
N ALA A 4 7.42 -1.29 18.39
CA ALA A 4 8.60 -1.39 17.55
C ALA A 4 9.52 -2.54 17.97
N GLY A 5 9.68 -2.75 19.28
CA GLY A 5 10.44 -3.88 19.83
C GLY A 5 9.79 -5.24 19.55
N HIS A 6 8.45 -5.31 19.58
CA HIS A 6 7.70 -6.54 19.29
C HIS A 6 7.78 -6.93 17.81
N TYR A 7 7.56 -5.98 16.91
CA TYR A 7 7.57 -6.20 15.45
C TYR A 7 8.94 -5.99 14.80
N ARG A 8 10.00 -5.75 15.57
CA ARG A 8 11.39 -5.64 15.11
C ARG A 8 11.61 -4.61 13.98
N PHE A 9 10.96 -3.45 14.07
CA PHE A 9 11.20 -2.33 13.15
C PHE A 9 11.78 -1.11 13.87
N GLU A 10 12.56 -0.31 13.15
CA GLU A 10 13.08 0.98 13.64
C GLU A 10 12.18 2.13 13.13
N PRO A 11 11.49 2.87 14.02
CA PRO A 11 10.71 4.02 13.59
C PRO A 11 11.65 5.17 13.20
N ARG A 12 11.63 5.55 11.91
CA ARG A 12 12.39 6.70 11.39
C ARG A 12 11.44 7.84 11.02
N PRO A 13 11.32 8.88 11.85
CA PRO A 13 10.49 10.03 11.52
C PRO A 13 11.12 10.83 10.37
N VAL A 14 10.26 11.40 9.51
CA VAL A 14 10.70 12.39 8.52
C VAL A 14 11.18 13.65 9.23
N ALA A 15 12.17 14.33 8.65
CA ALA A 15 12.69 15.57 9.19
C ALA A 15 11.64 16.70 9.08
N VAL A 16 11.65 17.60 10.07
CA VAL A 16 10.73 18.75 10.10
C VAL A 16 10.91 19.59 8.83
N ALA A 17 9.80 19.96 8.19
CA ALA A 17 9.75 20.72 6.94
C ALA A 17 10.42 20.06 5.72
N ARG A 18 10.65 18.73 5.73
CA ARG A 18 11.16 17.97 4.57
C ARG A 18 10.03 17.19 3.86
N GLY A 19 9.17 17.91 3.15
CA GLY A 19 8.03 17.32 2.42
C GLY A 19 8.43 16.29 1.35
N ASN A 20 9.65 16.39 0.81
CA ASN A 20 10.20 15.46 -0.17
C ASN A 20 10.37 14.02 0.38
N GLU A 21 10.47 13.85 1.70
CA GLU A 21 10.61 12.53 2.34
C GLU A 21 9.28 11.76 2.41
N LYS A 22 8.16 12.46 2.21
CA LYS A 22 6.81 11.85 2.25
C LYS A 22 6.28 11.44 0.87
N GLY A 23 7.04 11.71 -0.20
CA GLY A 23 6.57 11.53 -1.57
C GLY A 23 6.11 10.10 -1.90
N ARG A 24 6.74 9.06 -1.33
CA ARG A 24 6.34 7.66 -1.54
C ARG A 24 4.95 7.38 -0.95
N VAL A 25 4.73 7.81 0.28
CA VAL A 25 3.43 7.65 0.97
C VAL A 25 2.34 8.43 0.25
N GLU A 26 2.62 9.67 -0.15
CA GLU A 26 1.62 10.52 -0.84
C GLU A 26 1.22 9.98 -2.20
N ARG A 27 2.16 9.45 -2.97
CA ARG A 27 1.86 8.80 -4.25
C ARG A 27 0.98 7.57 -4.06
N ALA A 28 1.25 6.75 -3.05
CA ALA A 28 0.41 5.59 -2.74
C ALA A 28 -1.02 6.00 -2.33
N ILE A 29 -1.16 7.01 -1.46
CA ILE A 29 -2.49 7.52 -1.06
C ILE A 29 -3.25 8.06 -2.27
N ARG A 30 -2.59 8.85 -3.13
CA ARG A 30 -3.21 9.37 -4.34
C ARG A 30 -3.72 8.24 -5.23
N TYR A 31 -2.91 7.21 -5.45
CA TYR A 31 -3.29 6.04 -6.24
C TYR A 31 -4.55 5.36 -5.70
N VAL A 32 -4.63 5.09 -4.39
CA VAL A 32 -5.83 4.47 -3.81
C VAL A 32 -7.06 5.38 -3.98
N ARG A 33 -6.91 6.70 -3.81
CA ARG A 33 -8.03 7.64 -3.99
C ARG A 33 -8.55 7.67 -5.42
N GLU A 34 -7.65 7.65 -6.40
CA GLU A 34 -7.99 7.80 -7.82
C GLU A 34 -8.36 6.47 -8.49
N ALA A 35 -7.79 5.35 -8.06
CA ALA A 35 -7.95 4.05 -8.72
C ALA A 35 -8.84 3.05 -7.97
N PHE A 36 -9.16 3.31 -6.70
CA PHE A 36 -10.11 2.50 -5.93
C PHE A 36 -11.33 3.32 -5.51
N PHE A 37 -11.14 4.40 -4.75
CA PHE A 37 -12.28 5.15 -4.20
C PHE A 37 -13.06 5.96 -5.23
N ALA A 38 -12.43 6.40 -6.32
CA ALA A 38 -13.11 7.15 -7.37
C ALA A 38 -14.18 6.27 -8.03
N GLY A 39 -15.45 6.51 -7.69
CA GLY A 39 -16.59 5.73 -8.18
C GLY A 39 -16.93 4.48 -7.35
N CYS A 40 -16.24 4.24 -6.23
CA CYS A 40 -16.62 3.17 -5.29
C CYS A 40 -17.88 3.57 -4.52
N ALA A 41 -18.95 2.80 -4.72
CA ALA A 41 -20.14 2.82 -3.89
C ALA A 41 -20.17 1.55 -3.05
N PHE A 42 -20.51 1.67 -1.77
CA PHE A 42 -20.57 0.56 -0.83
C PHE A 42 -21.74 0.76 0.13
N ALA A 43 -22.33 -0.34 0.59
CA ALA A 43 -23.48 -0.33 1.49
C ALA A 43 -23.07 -0.05 2.95
N ASP A 44 -21.97 -0.64 3.37
CA ASP A 44 -21.42 -0.54 4.72
C ASP A 44 -19.90 -0.77 4.74
N LEU A 45 -19.30 -0.77 5.93
CA LEU A 45 -17.86 -0.97 6.08
C LEU A 45 -17.40 -2.37 5.70
N ASP A 46 -18.24 -3.38 5.88
CA ASP A 46 -17.86 -4.77 5.57
C ASP A 46 -17.82 -4.97 4.05
N ASP A 47 -18.79 -4.41 3.32
CA ASP A 47 -18.79 -4.34 1.86
C ASP A 47 -17.56 -3.57 1.34
N LEU A 48 -17.27 -2.40 1.91
CA LEU A 48 -16.07 -1.63 1.53
C LEU A 48 -14.78 -2.44 1.72
N ASN A 49 -14.65 -3.14 2.86
CA ASN A 49 -13.47 -3.95 3.15
C ASN A 49 -13.34 -5.13 2.18
N ALA A 50 -14.45 -5.79 1.85
CA ALA A 50 -14.45 -6.88 0.86
C ALA A 50 -14.05 -6.38 -0.54
N GLN A 51 -14.59 -5.23 -0.97
CA GLN A 51 -14.20 -4.59 -2.24
C GLN A 51 -12.71 -4.20 -2.26
N ALA A 52 -12.22 -3.62 -1.16
CA ALA A 52 -10.82 -3.22 -1.03
C ALA A 52 -9.88 -4.44 -1.09
N GLN A 53 -10.24 -5.54 -0.43
CA GLN A 53 -9.47 -6.78 -0.49
C GLN A 53 -9.43 -7.33 -1.91
N ALA A 54 -10.58 -7.44 -2.57
CA ALA A 54 -10.66 -7.91 -3.95
C ALA A 54 -9.86 -7.03 -4.92
N TRP A 55 -9.86 -5.71 -4.71
CA TRP A 55 -9.05 -4.78 -5.50
C TRP A 55 -7.55 -4.95 -5.27
N CYS A 56 -7.13 -5.15 -4.01
CA CYS A 56 -5.75 -5.43 -3.63
C CYS A 56 -5.23 -6.72 -4.28
N GLU A 57 -6.02 -7.80 -4.23
CA GLU A 57 -5.67 -9.11 -4.80
C GLU A 57 -5.76 -9.13 -6.34
N GLY A 58 -6.63 -8.29 -6.91
CA GLY A 58 -6.82 -8.16 -8.35
C GLY A 58 -6.02 -7.01 -8.97
N ALA A 59 -6.72 -5.91 -9.29
CA ALA A 59 -6.18 -4.83 -10.11
C ALA A 59 -4.90 -4.19 -9.53
N ALA A 60 -4.85 -3.97 -8.21
CA ALA A 60 -3.69 -3.35 -7.58
C ALA A 60 -2.49 -4.32 -7.48
N GLY A 61 -2.75 -5.61 -7.28
CA GLY A 61 -1.72 -6.66 -7.27
C GLY A 61 -1.13 -6.93 -8.64
N ALA A 62 -1.96 -6.92 -9.70
CA ALA A 62 -1.55 -7.20 -11.07
C ALA A 62 -0.76 -6.06 -11.74
N ARG A 63 -0.74 -4.85 -11.17
CA ARG A 63 0.02 -3.72 -11.71
C ARG A 63 1.53 -3.95 -11.56
N ARG A 64 2.33 -3.30 -12.42
CA ARG A 64 3.80 -3.31 -12.30
C ARG A 64 4.25 -2.73 -10.96
N CYS A 65 5.24 -3.37 -10.34
CA CYS A 65 5.80 -2.88 -9.08
C CYS A 65 6.52 -1.53 -9.32
N PRO A 66 6.23 -0.47 -8.54
CA PRO A 66 6.85 0.84 -8.74
C PRO A 66 8.37 0.86 -8.55
N GLU A 67 8.92 -0.07 -7.77
CA GLU A 67 10.35 -0.16 -7.48
C GLU A 67 11.07 -1.12 -8.45
N ASP A 68 10.34 -2.06 -9.05
CA ASP A 68 10.86 -2.98 -10.07
C ASP A 68 9.79 -3.30 -11.13
N ALA A 69 9.90 -2.68 -12.29
CA ALA A 69 8.93 -2.84 -13.37
C ALA A 69 9.00 -4.22 -14.07
N SER A 70 9.97 -5.08 -13.74
CA SER A 70 10.06 -6.43 -14.30
C SER A 70 8.98 -7.36 -13.75
N MET A 71 8.43 -7.05 -12.57
CA MET A 71 7.43 -7.85 -11.87
C MET A 71 6.19 -7.03 -11.53
N THR A 72 5.15 -7.74 -11.13
CA THR A 72 3.92 -7.18 -10.56
C THR A 72 4.06 -6.98 -9.05
N VAL A 73 3.17 -6.18 -8.47
CA VAL A 73 3.12 -6.02 -7.01
C VAL A 73 2.84 -7.36 -6.31
N ALA A 74 1.96 -8.19 -6.88
CA ALA A 74 1.66 -9.51 -6.35
C ALA A 74 2.87 -10.46 -6.35
N GLU A 75 3.66 -10.47 -7.44
CA GLU A 75 4.90 -11.24 -7.52
C GLU A 75 5.95 -10.77 -6.49
N ALA A 76 6.09 -9.46 -6.29
CA ALA A 76 6.99 -8.91 -5.27
C ALA A 76 6.58 -9.37 -3.86
N PHE A 77 5.28 -9.31 -3.52
CA PHE A 77 4.78 -9.82 -2.23
C PHE A 77 5.01 -11.33 -2.07
N ALA A 78 4.81 -12.12 -3.13
CA ALA A 78 5.05 -13.55 -3.08
C ALA A 78 6.53 -13.86 -2.80
N ALA A 79 7.45 -13.18 -3.48
CA ALA A 79 8.89 -13.34 -3.28
C ALA A 79 9.35 -12.95 -1.86
N GLU A 80 8.74 -11.92 -1.26
CA GLU A 80 9.05 -11.52 0.13
C GLU A 80 8.58 -12.54 1.17
N ARG A 81 7.51 -13.29 0.92
CA ARG A 81 6.99 -14.31 1.85
C ARG A 81 7.89 -15.54 1.98
N GLU A 82 8.72 -15.80 0.98
CA GLU A 82 9.64 -16.94 0.95
C GLU A 82 10.99 -16.64 1.63
N ARG A 83 11.21 -15.38 2.05
CA ARG A 83 12.42 -14.92 2.74
C ARG A 83 12.27 -14.94 4.26
#